data_AF-A0A9D1GAS1-F1
#
_entry.id   AF-A0A9D1GAS1-F1
#
_cell.length_a   1.000
_cell.length_b   1.000
_cell.length_c   1.000
_cell.angle_alpha   90.00
_cell.angle_beta   90.00
_cell.angle_gamma   90.00
#
_symmetry.space_group_name_H-M   'P 1'
#
loop_
_entity.id
_entity.type
_entity.pdbx_description
1 polymer ?
#
loop_
_entity_poly.entity_id
_entity_poly.type
_entity_poly.pdbx_seq_one_letter_code
_entity_poly.pdbx_strand_id
1 'polypeptide(L)'
;MDLSIIEQLLTFITLPFQSFLTIEILLIFIILYLFFLYNEKRQNKKVKITLIALIIFFFSLLVFYFSNDILNVLSEIIKTLMRCFYFPNITFYILTVIISLVILIYTVLKNKTTKLNKIITYTLTFIHLYLFTNFISLAITNNLSLVNTASIYQHDNMFVIVLFSQIIFILLIIYKVIYQFCYIKHSKLKNTK
;
A
#
# COMPACT_ATOMS: atom_id res chain seq x y z
N MET A 1 13.38 -26.66 -16.14
CA MET A 1 14.35 -27.07 -17.17
C MET A 1 15.52 -26.13 -17.05
N ASP A 2 16.71 -26.67 -16.80
CA ASP A 2 17.94 -25.87 -16.79
C ASP A 2 18.36 -25.62 -18.23
N LEU A 3 17.97 -24.46 -18.76
CA LEU A 3 18.39 -24.02 -20.09
C LEU A 3 19.88 -23.66 -20.06
N SER A 4 20.63 -24.18 -21.03
CA SER A 4 22.00 -23.72 -21.26
C SER A 4 22.03 -22.23 -21.63
N ILE A 5 23.14 -21.53 -21.40
CA ILE A 5 23.30 -20.09 -21.68
C ILE A 5 22.93 -19.75 -23.14
N ILE A 6 23.28 -20.63 -24.08
CA ILE A 6 22.99 -20.46 -25.52
C ILE A 6 21.48 -20.55 -25.76
N GLU A 7 20.80 -21.52 -25.14
CA GLU A 7 19.34 -21.66 -25.26
C GLU A 7 18.60 -20.49 -24.62
N GLN A 8 19.08 -19.95 -23.50
CA GLN A 8 18.51 -18.73 -22.89
C GLN A 8 18.62 -17.54 -23.85
N LEU A 9 19.77 -17.38 -24.51
CA LEU A 9 20.02 -16.28 -25.44
C LEU A 9 19.18 -16.41 -26.72
N LEU A 10 19.09 -17.62 -27.28
CA LEU A 10 18.20 -17.92 -28.41
C LEU A 10 16.72 -17.70 -28.05
N THR A 11 16.32 -18.09 -26.84
CA THR A 11 14.96 -17.84 -26.35
C THR A 11 14.70 -16.34 -26.29
N PHE A 12 15.60 -15.56 -25.68
CA PHE A 12 15.46 -14.10 -25.59
C PHE A 12 15.32 -13.41 -26.95
N ILE A 13 16.11 -13.81 -27.95
CA ILE A 13 16.05 -13.24 -29.30
C ILE A 13 14.74 -13.59 -30.01
N THR A 14 14.19 -14.78 -29.76
CA THR A 14 12.97 -15.25 -30.42
C THR A 14 11.69 -14.72 -29.77
N LEU A 15 11.70 -14.42 -28.47
CA LEU A 15 10.55 -13.92 -27.69
C LEU A 15 9.70 -12.86 -28.40
N PRO A 16 10.27 -11.79 -29.00
CA PRO A 16 9.47 -10.74 -29.62
C PRO A 16 8.71 -11.21 -30.87
N PHE A 17 9.17 -12.29 -31.49
CA PHE A 17 8.62 -12.84 -32.74
C PHE A 17 7.72 -14.07 -32.50
N GLN A 18 7.49 -14.46 -31.25
CA GLN A 18 6.68 -15.64 -30.93
C GLN A 18 5.19 -15.44 -31.14
N SER A 19 4.71 -14.19 -31.10
CA SER A 19 3.29 -13.88 -31.28
C SER A 19 3.10 -12.58 -32.04
N PHE A 20 1.93 -12.42 -32.66
CA PHE A 20 1.55 -11.17 -33.30
C PHE A 20 1.54 -10.00 -32.31
N LEU A 21 1.03 -10.22 -31.10
CA LEU A 21 0.99 -9.23 -30.02
C LEU A 21 2.39 -8.74 -29.61
N THR A 22 3.36 -9.65 -29.49
CA THR A 22 4.74 -9.28 -29.10
C THR A 22 5.42 -8.44 -30.17
N ILE A 23 5.10 -8.67 -31.45
CA ILE A 23 5.57 -7.86 -32.57
C ILE A 23 4.95 -6.45 -32.50
N GLU A 24 3.64 -6.34 -32.25
CA GLU A 24 2.96 -5.05 -32.10
C GLU A 24 3.56 -4.23 -30.95
N ILE A 25 3.77 -4.85 -29.79
CA ILE A 25 4.39 -4.22 -28.61
C ILE A 25 5.79 -3.70 -28.97
N LEU A 26 6.62 -4.52 -29.63
CA LEU A 26 7.96 -4.13 -30.06
C LEU A 26 7.94 -2.93 -31.02
N LEU A 27 7.00 -2.90 -31.97
CA LEU A 27 6.82 -1.80 -32.90
C LEU A 27 6.45 -0.50 -32.18
N ILE A 28 5.57 -0.57 -31.19
CA ILE A 28 5.19 0.59 -30.38
C ILE A 28 6.39 1.10 -29.56
N PHE A 29 7.21 0.20 -28.98
CA PHE A 29 8.43 0.59 -28.28
C PHE A 29 9.44 1.27 -29.20
N ILE A 30 9.60 0.81 -30.44
CA ILE A 30 10.46 1.46 -31.45
C ILE A 30 9.94 2.87 -31.76
N ILE A 31 8.64 3.04 -31.97
CA ILE A 31 8.02 4.35 -32.23
C ILE A 31 8.24 5.30 -31.05
N LEU A 32 8.00 4.83 -29.81
CA LEU A 32 8.27 5.59 -28.60
C LEU A 32 9.73 6.04 -28.52
N TYR A 33 10.66 5.12 -28.76
CA TYR A 33 12.10 5.41 -28.76
C TYR A 33 12.49 6.47 -29.81
N LEU A 34 11.96 6.38 -31.03
CA LEU A 34 12.17 7.39 -32.07
C LEU A 34 11.61 8.76 -31.65
N PHE A 35 10.46 8.80 -30.97
CA PHE A 35 9.89 10.02 -30.42
C PHE A 35 10.74 10.63 -29.29
N PHE A 36 11.37 9.79 -28.46
CA PHE A 36 12.33 10.26 -27.46
C PHE A 36 13.56 10.91 -28.10
N LEU A 37 14.16 10.26 -29.11
CA LEU A 37 15.28 10.83 -29.86
C LEU A 37 14.90 12.14 -30.57
N TYR A 38 13.66 12.23 -31.07
CA TYR A 38 13.13 13.44 -31.68
C TYR A 38 12.95 14.60 -30.69
N ASN A 39 12.45 14.30 -29.48
CA ASN A 39 12.30 15.29 -28.41
C ASN A 39 13.66 15.86 -27.99
N GLU A 40 14.68 15.02 -27.85
CA GLU A 40 16.03 15.44 -27.47
C GLU A 40 16.64 16.44 -28.46
N LYS A 41 16.40 16.24 -29.76
CA LYS A 41 16.88 17.16 -30.81
C LYS A 41 16.16 18.52 -30.83
N ARG A 42 14.86 18.58 -30.46
CA ARG A 42 14.02 19.77 -30.69
C ARG A 42 13.76 20.59 -29.43
N GLN A 43 13.81 19.97 -28.24
CA GLN A 43 13.54 20.53 -26.91
C GLN A 43 12.32 21.46 -26.76
N ASN A 44 11.36 21.39 -27.69
CA ASN A 44 10.20 22.28 -27.74
C ASN A 44 9.13 21.84 -26.72
N LYS A 45 8.52 22.80 -26.02
CA LYS A 45 7.42 22.56 -25.06
C LYS A 45 6.28 21.73 -25.66
N LYS A 46 5.92 21.96 -26.93
CA LYS A 46 4.86 21.18 -27.60
C LYS A 46 5.23 19.72 -27.76
N VAL A 47 6.49 19.42 -28.11
CA VAL A 47 6.99 18.04 -28.31
C VAL A 47 7.05 17.28 -26.98
N LYS A 48 7.46 17.95 -25.90
CA LYS A 48 7.45 17.39 -24.54
C LYS A 48 6.02 17.00 -24.11
N ILE A 49 5.04 17.87 -24.33
CA ILE A 49 3.63 17.60 -23.99
C ILE A 49 3.09 16.42 -24.80
N THR A 50 3.36 16.38 -26.12
CA THR A 50 2.92 15.26 -26.96
C THR A 50 3.56 13.94 -26.54
N LEU A 51 4.82 13.97 -26.12
CA LEU A 51 5.53 12.77 -25.66
C LEU A 51 4.97 12.26 -24.33
N ILE A 52 4.69 13.15 -23.37
CA ILE A 52 4.02 12.78 -22.11
C ILE A 52 2.64 12.16 -22.38
N ALA A 53 1.85 12.78 -23.27
CA ALA A 53 0.53 12.25 -23.64
C ALA A 53 0.64 10.85 -24.29
N LEU A 54 1.63 10.64 -25.17
CA LEU A 54 1.89 9.36 -25.82
C LEU A 54 2.27 8.26 -24.81
N ILE A 55 3.11 8.58 -23.83
CA ILE A 55 3.51 7.65 -22.75
C ILE A 55 2.30 7.26 -21.91
N ILE A 56 1.49 8.24 -21.47
CA ILE A 56 0.30 7.98 -20.67
C ILE A 56 -0.69 7.12 -21.45
N PHE A 57 -0.91 7.42 -22.72
CA PHE A 57 -1.78 6.65 -23.60
C PHE A 57 -1.28 5.19 -23.73
N PHE A 58 0.01 4.99 -23.97
CA PHE A 58 0.59 3.65 -24.07
C PHE A 58 0.46 2.86 -22.75
N PHE A 59 0.77 3.48 -21.61
CA PHE A 59 0.59 2.85 -20.30
C PHE A 59 -0.87 2.48 -20.05
N SER A 60 -1.82 3.33 -20.43
CA SER A 60 -3.25 3.03 -20.28
C SER A 60 -3.70 1.85 -21.13
N LEU A 61 -3.17 1.70 -22.35
CA LEU A 61 -3.42 0.54 -23.21
C LEU A 61 -2.86 -0.76 -22.62
N LEU A 62 -1.63 -0.73 -22.09
CA LEU A 62 -1.04 -1.88 -21.42
C LEU A 62 -1.87 -2.31 -20.20
N VAL A 63 -2.29 -1.35 -19.38
CA VAL A 63 -3.13 -1.64 -18.21
C VAL A 63 -4.50 -2.20 -18.62
N PHE A 64 -5.08 -1.70 -19.70
CA PHE A 64 -6.34 -2.23 -20.24
C PHE A 64 -6.19 -3.68 -20.72
N TYR A 65 -5.16 -3.94 -21.52
CA TYR A 65 -4.93 -5.25 -22.14
C TYR A 65 -4.58 -6.34 -21.12
N PHE A 66 -3.74 -6.01 -20.14
CA PHE A 66 -3.30 -6.94 -19.08
C PHE A 66 -4.08 -6.75 -17.77
N SER A 67 -5.26 -6.14 -17.81
CA SER A 67 -6.03 -5.76 -16.62
C SER A 67 -6.25 -6.93 -15.66
N ASN A 68 -6.66 -8.09 -16.17
CA ASN A 68 -6.91 -9.29 -15.36
C ASN A 68 -5.62 -9.82 -14.71
N ASP A 69 -4.52 -9.88 -15.45
CA ASP A 69 -3.24 -10.37 -14.94
C ASP A 69 -2.63 -9.39 -13.93
N ILE A 70 -2.75 -8.08 -14.18
CA ILE A 70 -2.33 -7.02 -13.25
C ILE A 70 -3.14 -7.12 -11.95
N LEU A 71 -4.45 -7.33 -12.02
CA LEU A 71 -5.28 -7.52 -10.84
C LEU A 71 -4.87 -8.78 -10.05
N ASN A 72 -4.55 -9.87 -10.74
CA ASN A 72 -4.08 -11.10 -10.11
C ASN A 72 -2.72 -10.89 -9.41
N VAL A 73 -1.77 -10.26 -10.09
CA VAL A 73 -0.45 -9.91 -9.54
C VAL A 73 -0.58 -8.96 -8.37
N LEU A 74 -1.42 -7.92 -8.48
CA LEU A 74 -1.71 -7.01 -7.36
C LEU A 74 -2.33 -7.77 -6.19
N SER A 75 -3.23 -8.72 -6.44
CA SER A 75 -3.81 -9.56 -5.38
C SER A 75 -2.74 -10.40 -4.68
N GLU A 76 -1.77 -10.95 -5.40
CA GLU A 76 -0.68 -11.75 -4.83
C GLU A 76 0.35 -10.88 -4.10
N ILE A 77 0.66 -9.69 -4.61
CA ILE A 77 1.47 -8.70 -3.90
C ILE A 77 0.79 -8.32 -2.59
N ILE A 78 -0.51 -8.04 -2.65
CA ILE A 78 -1.33 -7.75 -1.47
C ILE A 78 -1.26 -8.93 -0.50
N LYS A 79 -1.59 -10.16 -0.90
CA LYS A 79 -1.53 -11.34 -0.04
C LYS A 79 -0.13 -11.56 0.57
N THR A 80 0.92 -11.32 -0.21
CA THR A 80 2.31 -11.46 0.24
C THR A 80 2.68 -10.39 1.28
N LEU A 81 2.34 -9.12 1.02
CA LEU A 81 2.47 -8.05 2.01
C LEU A 81 1.67 -8.39 3.27
N MET A 82 0.44 -8.89 3.10
CA MET A 82 -0.42 -9.27 4.21
C MET A 82 0.17 -10.42 5.03
N ARG A 83 0.85 -11.38 4.39
CA ARG A 83 1.58 -12.47 5.06
C ARG A 83 2.80 -11.95 5.83
N CYS A 84 3.50 -10.94 5.32
CA CYS A 84 4.61 -10.29 6.01
C CYS A 84 4.16 -9.49 7.24
N PHE A 85 2.96 -8.88 7.19
CA PHE A 85 2.35 -8.16 8.32
C PHE A 85 1.52 -9.07 9.25
N TYR A 86 1.47 -10.37 8.97
CA TYR A 86 0.65 -11.32 9.71
C TYR A 86 1.16 -11.44 11.16
N PHE A 87 0.58 -10.66 12.06
CA PHE A 87 0.71 -10.86 13.49
C PHE A 87 -0.14 -12.06 13.89
N PRO A 88 0.42 -13.12 14.49
CA PRO A 88 -0.21 -14.44 14.54
C PRO A 88 -1.36 -14.58 15.54
N ASN A 89 -1.74 -13.53 16.27
CA ASN A 89 -2.63 -13.68 17.42
C ASN A 89 -3.69 -12.56 17.53
N ILE A 90 -4.97 -12.95 17.54
CA ILE A 90 -6.12 -12.08 17.83
C ILE A 90 -5.97 -11.39 19.20
N THR A 91 -5.33 -12.05 20.15
CA THR A 91 -4.99 -11.46 21.46
C THR A 91 -4.17 -10.18 21.28
N PHE A 92 -3.23 -10.18 20.34
CA PHE A 92 -2.44 -8.99 20.04
C PHE A 92 -3.29 -7.92 19.35
N TYR A 93 -4.21 -8.32 18.47
CA TYR A 93 -5.16 -7.39 17.86
C TYR A 93 -6.05 -6.70 18.91
N ILE A 94 -6.58 -7.44 19.88
CA ILE A 94 -7.34 -6.86 20.99
C ILE A 94 -6.45 -5.90 21.82
N LEU A 95 -5.19 -6.28 22.05
CA LEU A 95 -4.23 -5.43 22.76
C LEU A 95 -4.00 -4.09 22.05
N THR A 96 -3.89 -4.05 20.71
CA THR A 96 -3.70 -2.78 19.98
C THR A 96 -4.91 -1.85 20.11
N VAL A 97 -6.12 -2.42 20.19
CA VAL A 97 -7.36 -1.66 20.42
C VAL A 97 -7.36 -1.08 21.84
N ILE A 98 -6.99 -1.87 22.85
CA ILE A 98 -6.83 -1.39 24.24
C ILE A 98 -5.81 -0.24 24.29
N ILE A 99 -4.65 -0.39 23.66
CA ILE A 99 -3.63 0.66 23.60
C ILE A 99 -4.18 1.92 22.93
N SER A 100 -4.94 1.77 21.83
CA SER A 100 -5.55 2.89 21.12
C SER A 100 -6.55 3.65 21.99
N LEU A 101 -7.34 2.95 22.80
CA LEU A 101 -8.24 3.54 23.80
C LEU A 101 -7.47 4.32 24.87
N VAL A 102 -6.39 3.75 25.39
CA VAL A 102 -5.53 4.44 26.37
C VAL A 102 -4.92 5.71 25.76
N ILE A 103 -4.45 5.66 24.51
CA ILE A 103 -3.93 6.83 23.79
C ILE A 103 -5.01 7.90 23.61
N LEU A 104 -6.23 7.49 23.27
CA LEU A 104 -7.38 8.40 23.13
C LEU A 104 -7.67 9.09 24.47
N ILE A 105 -7.88 8.32 25.54
CA ILE A 105 -8.15 8.84 26.89
C ILE A 105 -7.04 9.79 27.35
N TYR A 106 -5.78 9.38 27.19
CA TYR A 106 -4.63 10.22 27.52
C TYR A 106 -4.64 11.55 26.73
N THR A 107 -4.98 11.51 25.44
CA THR A 107 -5.02 12.71 24.58
C THR A 107 -6.18 13.64 24.95
N VAL A 108 -7.33 13.08 25.34
CA VAL A 108 -8.49 13.83 25.84
C VAL A 108 -8.14 14.56 27.14
N LEU A 109 -7.55 13.86 28.11
CA LEU A 109 -7.19 14.42 29.42
C LEU A 109 -6.02 15.43 29.35
N LYS A 110 -5.21 15.39 28.28
CA LYS A 110 -4.05 16.27 28.15
C LYS A 110 -4.44 17.68 27.69
N ASN A 111 -4.34 18.63 28.62
CA ASN A 111 -4.63 20.05 28.37
C ASN A 111 -3.61 20.72 27.43
N LYS A 112 -2.33 20.35 27.48
CA LYS A 112 -1.25 20.94 26.68
C LYS A 112 -0.90 20.09 25.45
N THR A 113 -1.79 20.05 24.45
CA THR A 113 -1.51 19.48 23.11
C THR A 113 -2.05 20.37 22.01
N THR A 114 -1.38 20.35 20.85
CA THR A 114 -1.83 21.12 19.69
C THR A 114 -3.16 20.58 19.16
N LYS A 115 -4.03 21.48 18.68
CA LYS A 115 -5.36 21.13 18.13
C LYS A 115 -5.26 20.09 17.02
N LEU A 116 -4.26 20.24 16.14
CA LEU A 116 -3.97 19.30 15.05
C LEU A 116 -3.59 17.88 15.55
N ASN A 117 -2.78 17.77 16.61
CA ASN A 117 -2.47 16.46 17.20
C ASN A 117 -3.70 15.80 17.84
N LYS A 118 -4.57 16.57 18.50
CA LYS A 118 -5.84 16.03 19.00
C LYS A 118 -6.70 15.49 17.86
N ILE A 119 -6.91 16.29 16.81
CA ILE A 119 -7.73 15.89 15.65
C ILE A 119 -7.19 14.60 15.02
N ILE A 120 -5.90 14.55 14.66
CA ILE A 120 -5.30 13.37 14.01
C ILE A 120 -5.37 12.13 14.91
N THR A 121 -5.13 12.30 16.21
CA THR A 121 -5.25 11.18 17.16
C THR A 121 -6.67 10.67 17.23
N TYR A 122 -7.65 11.58 17.33
CA TYR A 122 -9.06 11.22 17.42
C TYR A 122 -9.51 10.50 16.15
N THR A 123 -9.19 11.01 14.96
CA THR A 123 -9.56 10.33 13.71
C THR A 123 -8.94 8.94 13.63
N LEU A 124 -7.63 8.78 13.84
CA LEU A 124 -6.99 7.47 13.74
C LEU A 124 -7.52 6.46 14.77
N THR A 125 -7.69 6.89 16.03
CA THR A 125 -8.25 6.02 17.08
C THR A 125 -9.71 5.68 16.83
N PHE A 126 -10.52 6.61 16.30
CA PHE A 126 -11.93 6.36 16.02
C PHE A 126 -12.11 5.40 14.83
N ILE A 127 -11.31 5.55 13.77
CA ILE A 127 -11.30 4.58 12.66
C ILE A 127 -10.86 3.21 13.17
N HIS A 128 -9.85 3.15 14.05
CA HIS A 128 -9.39 1.88 14.63
C HIS A 128 -10.50 1.19 15.44
N LEU A 129 -11.25 1.94 16.26
CA LEU A 129 -12.39 1.43 17.02
C LEU A 129 -13.56 1.00 16.13
N TYR A 130 -13.83 1.75 15.06
CA TYR A 130 -14.85 1.39 14.08
C TYR A 130 -14.52 0.05 13.42
N LEU A 131 -13.28 -0.17 12.99
CA LEU A 131 -12.85 -1.44 12.41
C LEU A 131 -12.97 -2.59 13.41
N PHE A 132 -12.56 -2.38 14.67
CA PHE A 132 -12.74 -3.37 15.72
C PHE A 132 -14.22 -3.73 15.95
N THR A 133 -15.11 -2.74 15.92
CA THR A 133 -16.55 -2.99 16.07
C THR A 133 -17.10 -3.84 14.92
N ASN A 134 -16.67 -3.57 13.68
CA ASN A 134 -17.03 -4.39 12.52
C ASN A 134 -16.48 -5.82 12.64
N PHE A 135 -15.25 -5.98 13.15
CA PHE A 135 -14.66 -7.29 13.41
C PHE A 135 -15.50 -8.10 14.42
N ILE A 136 -15.88 -7.50 15.56
CA ILE A 136 -16.72 -8.17 16.55
C ILE A 136 -18.11 -8.51 15.98
N SER A 137 -18.72 -7.60 15.23
CA SER A 137 -20.02 -7.83 14.58
C SER A 137 -19.99 -9.04 13.65
N LEU A 138 -18.95 -9.15 12.81
CA LEU A 138 -18.76 -10.31 11.93
C LEU A 138 -18.45 -11.59 12.70
N ALA A 139 -17.70 -11.52 13.79
CA ALA A 139 -17.44 -12.68 14.64
C ALA A 139 -18.73 -13.25 15.23
N ILE A 140 -19.62 -12.38 15.74
CA ILE A 140 -20.92 -12.77 16.29
C ILE A 140 -21.82 -13.33 15.20
N THR A 141 -21.94 -12.63 14.06
CA THR A 141 -22.83 -13.03 12.95
C THR A 141 -22.46 -14.41 12.39
N ASN A 142 -21.16 -14.74 12.36
CA ASN A 142 -20.66 -16.01 11.85
C ASN A 142 -20.43 -17.07 12.95
N ASN A 143 -20.83 -16.80 14.21
CA ASN A 143 -20.59 -17.68 15.37
C ASN A 143 -19.13 -18.16 15.52
N LEU A 144 -18.18 -17.26 15.24
CA LEU A 144 -16.76 -17.58 15.27
C LEU A 144 -16.18 -17.42 16.68
N SER A 145 -15.44 -18.42 17.13
CA SER A 145 -14.68 -18.32 18.38
C SER A 145 -13.48 -17.40 18.19
N LEU A 146 -13.43 -16.30 18.95
CA LEU A 146 -12.32 -15.35 19.00
C LEU A 146 -11.00 -15.96 19.51
N VAL A 147 -11.07 -17.15 20.11
CA VAL A 147 -9.92 -17.89 20.64
C VAL A 147 -9.24 -18.73 19.55
N ASN A 148 -10.00 -19.18 18.55
CA ASN A 148 -9.47 -20.01 17.48
C ASN A 148 -9.02 -19.14 16.28
N THR A 149 -7.72 -18.86 16.22
CA THR A 149 -7.13 -17.95 15.21
C THR A 149 -7.32 -18.46 13.79
N ALA A 150 -7.22 -19.77 13.56
CA ALA A 150 -7.33 -20.36 12.22
C ALA A 150 -8.68 -20.10 11.55
N SER A 151 -9.78 -20.17 12.29
CA SER A 151 -11.12 -19.94 11.76
C SER A 151 -11.39 -18.48 11.39
N ILE A 152 -10.67 -17.53 11.97
CA ILE A 152 -10.92 -16.10 11.75
C ILE A 152 -10.17 -15.59 10.51
N TYR A 153 -8.95 -16.11 10.29
CA TYR A 153 -8.16 -15.73 9.12
C TYR A 153 -8.57 -16.47 7.83
N GLN A 154 -9.39 -17.52 7.92
CA GLN A 154 -10.00 -18.18 6.76
C GLN A 154 -11.15 -17.37 6.15
N HIS A 155 -11.69 -16.37 6.86
CA HIS A 155 -12.73 -15.48 6.33
C HIS A 155 -12.11 -14.19 5.77
N ASP A 156 -12.19 -14.02 4.45
CA ASP A 156 -11.61 -12.87 3.73
C ASP A 156 -12.01 -11.52 4.33
N ASN A 157 -13.28 -11.34 4.70
CA ASN A 157 -13.79 -10.10 5.27
C ASN A 157 -13.17 -9.77 6.64
N MET A 158 -13.03 -10.77 7.51
CA MET A 158 -12.43 -10.63 8.84
C MET A 158 -10.94 -10.32 8.73
N PHE A 159 -10.26 -11.03 7.82
CA PHE A 159 -8.85 -10.81 7.52
C PHE A 159 -8.57 -9.38 7.06
N VAL A 160 -9.36 -8.88 6.11
CA VAL A 160 -9.23 -7.50 5.59
C VAL A 160 -9.39 -6.48 6.71
N ILE A 161 -10.40 -6.64 7.57
CA ILE A 161 -10.64 -5.71 8.69
C ILE A 161 -9.46 -5.69 9.66
N VAL A 162 -8.99 -6.86 10.11
CA VAL A 162 -7.85 -6.94 11.04
C VAL A 162 -6.65 -6.23 10.44
N LEU A 163 -6.41 -6.41 9.14
CA LEU A 163 -5.28 -5.82 8.46
C LEU A 163 -5.33 -4.30 8.36
N PHE A 164 -6.46 -3.74 7.89
CA PHE A 164 -6.63 -2.29 7.85
C PHE A 164 -6.50 -1.69 9.24
N SER A 165 -7.02 -2.38 10.25
CA SER A 165 -6.93 -1.98 11.64
C SER A 165 -5.46 -1.90 12.09
N GLN A 166 -4.62 -2.88 11.73
CA GLN A 166 -3.19 -2.87 12.01
C GLN A 166 -2.46 -1.72 11.32
N ILE A 167 -2.73 -1.45 10.04
CA ILE A 167 -2.13 -0.32 9.31
C ILE A 167 -2.43 0.99 10.02
N ILE A 168 -3.70 1.20 10.40
CA ILE A 168 -4.12 2.41 11.12
C ILE A 168 -3.43 2.51 12.49
N PHE A 169 -3.28 1.40 13.21
CA PHE A 169 -2.57 1.38 14.48
C PHE A 169 -1.08 1.73 14.31
N ILE A 170 -0.40 1.15 13.32
CA ILE A 170 1.01 1.47 13.01
C ILE A 170 1.15 2.95 12.67
N LEU A 171 0.27 3.49 11.83
CA LEU A 171 0.24 4.93 11.49
C LEU A 171 0.06 5.80 12.74
N LEU A 172 -0.84 5.41 13.65
CA LEU A 172 -1.04 6.10 14.92
C LEU A 172 0.24 6.11 15.77
N ILE A 173 0.92 4.97 15.91
CA ILE A 173 2.17 4.87 16.68
C ILE A 173 3.27 5.70 16.05
N ILE A 174 3.51 5.57 14.74
CA ILE A 174 4.51 6.36 14.01
C ILE A 174 4.24 7.86 14.20
N TYR A 175 2.99 8.28 14.02
CA TYR A 175 2.59 9.67 14.22
C TYR A 175 2.89 10.16 15.64
N LYS A 176 2.55 9.37 16.67
CA LYS A 176 2.80 9.72 18.08
C LYS A 176 4.29 9.82 18.39
N VAL A 177 5.10 8.89 17.86
CA VAL A 177 6.55 8.90 18.02
C VAL A 177 7.14 10.16 17.39
N ILE A 178 6.81 10.46 16.13
CA ILE A 178 7.28 11.66 15.43
C ILE A 178 6.85 12.93 16.18
N TYR A 179 5.57 13.02 16.58
CA TYR A 179 5.07 14.17 17.32
C TYR A 179 5.82 14.40 18.63
N GLN A 180 6.08 13.32 19.38
CA GLN A 180 6.82 13.39 20.64
C GLN A 180 8.27 13.86 20.42
N PHE A 181 8.95 13.35 19.38
CA PHE A 181 10.29 13.80 19.02
C PHE A 181 10.34 15.29 18.65
N CYS A 182 9.41 15.75 17.81
CA CYS A 182 9.32 17.16 17.41
C CYS A 182 8.99 18.07 18.61
N TYR A 183 8.08 17.64 19.49
CA TYR A 183 7.69 18.39 20.68
C TYR A 183 8.85 18.55 21.67
N ILE A 184 9.59 17.47 21.94
CA ILE A 184 10.77 17.50 22.82
C ILE A 184 11.82 18.48 22.27
N LYS A 185 12.13 18.42 20.97
CA LYS A 185 13.10 19.31 20.33
C LYS A 185 12.69 20.79 20.45
N HIS A 186 11.42 21.09 20.18
CA HIS A 186 10.91 22.46 20.30
C HIS A 186 10.90 22.96 21.75
N SER A 187 10.58 22.09 22.73
CA SER A 187 10.60 22.46 24.15
C SER A 187 12.01 22.77 24.66
N LYS A 188 13.04 22.02 24.23
CA LYS A 188 14.44 22.29 24.59
C LYS A 188 14.93 23.63 24.04
N LEU A 189 14.59 23.97 22.80
CA LEU A 189 14.97 25.25 22.16
C LEU A 189 14.36 26.48 22.85
N LYS A 190 13.20 26.32 23.51
CA LYS A 190 12.51 27.41 24.21
C LYS A 190 13.08 27.67 25.62
N ASN A 191 13.74 26.69 26.22
CA ASN A 191 14.36 26.81 27.55
C ASN A 191 15.84 27.24 27.51
N THR A 192 16.44 27.35 26.32
CA THR A 192 17.82 27.83 26.10
C THR A 192 17.89 29.31 25.67
N LYS A 193 16.75 30.01 25.68
CA LYS A 193 16.65 31.47 25.50
C LYS A 193 16.16 32.09 26.80
#